data_AF-A0A8J1MFZ8-F1
#
_entry.id   AF-A0A8J1MFZ8-F1
#
_cell.length_a   1.000
_cell.length_b   1.000
_cell.length_c   1.000
_cell.angle_alpha   90.00
_cell.angle_beta   90.00
_cell.angle_gamma   90.00
#
_symmetry.space_group_name_H-M   'P 1'
#
loop_
_entity.id
_entity.type
_entity.pdbx_description
1 polymer ?
#
loop_
_entity_poly.entity_id
_entity_poly.type
_entity_poly.pdbx_seq_one_letter_code
_entity_poly.pdbx_strand_id
1 'polypeptide(L)'
;MPNMAVRVMVASRNYADFASEATFDIKKCDIHRLEEEPPTEAVLTREEGLQYNRTMQTIRRMELKSDQLYKQKIIRGFCHLYDGQEACCVGLESGINPTDHLITAYRAHGYTYTRGVSVKEILAELTGMLQFFSLYIAFFTEIFPYFLVFQGQIFETYNMAALWKLPCIFICENNRYGMGTSVERAAASTDYYKRGDYIPGLRVDGMDVLCVREATKFAADHCRSGKGPILMELQIYRYHGHSMSDPGVSYRIREEIQEVRSKSDPITLLKDRMLNNNLSNVEEL
;
A
#
# COMPACT_ATOMS: atom_id res chain seq x y z
N MET A 1 -32.82 6.62 61.29
CA MET A 1 -32.56 6.71 59.84
C MET A 1 -31.44 7.73 59.59
N PRO A 2 -30.19 7.28 59.44
CA PRO A 2 -29.19 8.05 58.69
C PRO A 2 -28.55 7.23 57.57
N ASN A 3 -28.23 7.94 56.48
CA ASN A 3 -27.76 7.52 55.16
C ASN A 3 -26.65 6.46 55.13
N MET A 4 -26.91 5.37 54.38
CA MET A 4 -25.87 4.53 53.79
C MET A 4 -25.38 5.23 52.49
N ALA A 5 -24.23 5.88 52.57
CA ALA A 5 -23.55 6.38 51.38
C ALA A 5 -23.05 5.17 50.56
N VAL A 6 -23.69 4.90 49.42
CA VAL A 6 -23.18 3.96 48.43
C VAL A 6 -21.93 4.57 47.82
N ARG A 7 -20.76 4.07 48.25
CA ARG A 7 -19.50 4.31 47.55
C ARG A 7 -19.61 3.66 46.18
N VAL A 8 -19.85 4.47 45.15
CA VAL A 8 -19.58 4.09 43.77
C VAL A 8 -18.06 3.92 43.67
N MET A 9 -17.59 2.67 43.68
CA MET A 9 -16.27 2.38 43.17
C MET A 9 -16.32 2.60 41.67
N VAL A 10 -15.87 3.78 41.23
CA VAL A 10 -15.40 3.93 39.85
C VAL A 10 -14.15 3.08 39.78
N ALA A 11 -14.29 1.86 39.25
CA ALA A 11 -13.15 1.10 38.82
C ALA A 11 -12.50 1.91 37.68
N SER A 12 -11.49 2.70 38.00
CA SER A 12 -10.50 3.10 37.02
C SER A 12 -9.91 1.81 36.48
N ARG A 13 -10.38 1.36 35.31
CA ARG A 13 -9.76 0.26 34.58
C ARG A 13 -8.37 0.74 34.17
N ASN A 14 -7.40 0.53 35.05
CA ASN A 14 -6.00 0.68 34.73
C ASN A 14 -5.66 -0.32 33.62
N TYR A 15 -5.03 0.19 32.56
CA TYR A 15 -4.25 -0.51 31.53
C TYR A 15 -4.62 -1.98 31.32
N ALA A 16 -5.48 -2.26 30.34
CA ALA A 16 -5.68 -3.62 29.87
C ALA A 16 -4.31 -4.21 29.47
N ASP A 17 -3.98 -5.40 29.98
CA ASP A 17 -2.83 -6.18 29.51
C ASP A 17 -3.10 -6.57 28.05
N PHE A 18 -2.59 -5.76 27.13
CA PHE A 18 -2.66 -6.04 25.70
C PHE A 18 -1.72 -7.20 25.35
N ALA A 19 -2.09 -7.98 24.34
CA ALA A 19 -1.19 -8.95 23.76
C ALA A 19 0.02 -8.24 23.14
N SER A 20 1.22 -8.81 23.32
CA SER A 20 2.45 -8.29 22.71
C SER A 20 2.51 -8.56 21.20
N GLU A 21 1.93 -9.67 20.77
CA GLU A 21 1.84 -10.12 19.38
C GLU A 21 0.65 -11.04 19.17
N ALA A 22 0.23 -11.19 17.92
CA ALA A 22 -0.75 -12.19 17.50
C ALA A 22 -0.39 -12.73 16.10
N THR A 23 -0.84 -13.95 15.80
CA THR A 23 -0.64 -14.60 14.50
C THR A 23 -1.92 -14.52 13.69
N PHE A 24 -1.79 -14.22 12.40
CA PHE A 24 -2.90 -14.01 11.48
C PHE A 24 -2.75 -14.88 10.25
N ASP A 25 -3.84 -15.56 9.85
CA ASP A 25 -3.94 -16.14 8.53
C ASP A 25 -3.99 -15.03 7.47
N ILE A 26 -3.14 -15.17 6.45
CA ILE A 26 -3.08 -14.27 5.30
C ILE A 26 -3.39 -15.03 4.01
N LYS A 27 -3.91 -14.31 3.02
CA LYS A 27 -4.36 -14.92 1.77
C LYS A 27 -3.17 -15.53 1.03
N LYS A 28 -3.29 -16.81 0.65
CA LYS A 28 -2.31 -17.47 -0.22
C LYS A 28 -2.17 -16.72 -1.54
N CYS A 29 -0.93 -16.48 -1.96
CA CYS A 29 -0.62 -15.85 -3.24
C CYS A 29 -0.82 -16.83 -4.40
N ASP A 30 -1.34 -16.34 -5.54
CA ASP A 30 -1.22 -17.09 -6.78
C ASP A 30 0.22 -16.98 -7.28
N ILE A 31 0.82 -18.09 -7.71
CA ILE A 31 2.24 -18.12 -8.11
C ILE A 31 2.42 -18.45 -9.59
N HIS A 32 3.54 -18.00 -10.15
CA HIS A 32 4.00 -18.28 -11.50
C HIS A 32 5.49 -18.63 -11.47
N ARG A 33 5.83 -19.86 -11.88
CA ARG A 33 7.22 -20.37 -11.93
C ARG A 33 8.02 -20.23 -10.62
N LEU A 34 7.35 -20.34 -9.47
CA LEU A 34 7.98 -20.41 -8.15
C LEU A 34 7.88 -21.83 -7.60
N GLU A 35 8.96 -22.33 -7.02
CA GLU A 35 8.99 -23.61 -6.28
C GLU A 35 8.60 -23.42 -4.81
N GLU A 36 8.93 -22.26 -4.24
CA GLU A 36 8.62 -21.86 -2.87
C GLU A 36 7.50 -20.81 -2.88
N GLU A 37 6.61 -20.89 -1.91
CA GLU A 37 5.50 -19.94 -1.75
C GLU A 37 5.76 -19.01 -0.55
N PRO A 38 5.28 -17.75 -0.58
CA PRO A 38 5.23 -16.92 0.62
C PRO A 38 4.41 -17.61 1.74
N PRO A 39 4.72 -17.36 3.01
CA PRO A 39 3.98 -17.94 4.12
C PRO A 39 2.50 -17.51 4.09
N THR A 40 1.62 -18.38 4.57
CA THR A 40 0.18 -18.10 4.72
C THR A 40 -0.21 -17.62 6.12
N GLU A 41 0.77 -17.42 6.99
CA GLU A 41 0.61 -16.90 8.34
C GLU A 41 1.58 -15.74 8.55
N ALA A 42 1.14 -14.73 9.31
CA ALA A 42 1.92 -13.56 9.63
C ALA A 42 1.81 -13.21 11.12
N VAL A 43 2.95 -13.09 11.80
CA VAL A 43 3.00 -12.57 13.17
C VAL A 43 3.02 -11.04 13.13
N LEU A 44 2.14 -10.39 13.88
CA LEU A 44 2.11 -8.94 14.03
C LEU A 44 2.27 -8.59 15.51
N THR A 45 3.31 -7.84 15.82
CA THR A 45 3.49 -7.27 17.16
C THR A 45 2.57 -6.07 17.36
N ARG A 46 2.23 -5.76 18.62
CA ARG A 46 1.45 -4.57 18.98
C ARG A 46 2.12 -3.28 18.49
N GLU A 47 3.44 -3.19 18.64
CA GLU A 47 4.22 -2.02 18.21
C GLU A 47 4.13 -1.82 16.70
N GLU A 48 4.37 -2.87 15.90
CA GLU A 48 4.22 -2.82 14.45
C GLU A 48 2.79 -2.45 14.05
N GLY A 49 1.78 -3.06 14.68
CA GLY A 49 0.38 -2.79 14.38
C GLY A 49 0.00 -1.32 14.61
N LEU A 50 0.40 -0.74 15.74
CA LEU A 50 0.18 0.67 16.06
C LEU A 50 0.93 1.58 15.07
N GLN A 51 2.15 1.22 14.70
CA GLN A 51 2.93 1.96 13.73
C GLN A 51 2.28 1.92 12.33
N TYR A 52 1.91 0.75 11.82
CA TYR A 52 1.27 0.60 10.52
C TYR A 52 -0.06 1.35 10.47
N ASN A 53 -0.88 1.25 11.53
CA ASN A 53 -2.13 1.98 11.61
C ASN A 53 -1.90 3.49 11.55
N ARG A 54 -0.98 4.02 12.39
CA ARG A 54 -0.62 5.44 12.39
C ARG A 54 -0.12 5.92 11.03
N THR A 55 0.75 5.15 10.38
CA THR A 55 1.33 5.50 9.07
C THR A 55 0.26 5.52 7.98
N MET A 56 -0.54 4.45 7.85
CA MET A 56 -1.63 4.40 6.88
C MET A 56 -2.64 5.53 7.11
N GLN A 57 -2.98 5.82 8.36
CA GLN A 57 -3.88 6.92 8.69
C GLN A 57 -3.28 8.28 8.35
N THR A 58 -2.00 8.49 8.63
CA THR A 58 -1.31 9.72 8.25
C THR A 58 -1.38 9.95 6.75
N ILE A 59 -1.13 8.92 5.95
CA ILE A 59 -1.25 8.97 4.48
C ILE A 59 -2.70 9.30 4.09
N ARG A 60 -3.69 8.56 4.59
CA ARG A 60 -5.11 8.81 4.31
C ARG A 60 -5.51 10.25 4.61
N ARG A 61 -5.09 10.80 5.76
CA ARG A 61 -5.41 12.19 6.16
C ARG A 61 -4.67 13.20 5.31
N MET A 62 -3.42 12.93 4.92
CA MET A 62 -2.64 13.75 3.99
C MET A 62 -3.33 13.84 2.63
N GLU A 63 -3.76 12.72 2.05
CA GLU A 63 -4.46 12.71 0.76
C GLU A 63 -5.79 13.48 0.81
N LEU A 64 -6.59 13.27 1.86
CA LEU A 64 -7.85 14.01 2.05
C LEU A 64 -7.62 15.52 2.25
N LYS A 65 -6.49 15.91 2.86
CA LYS A 65 -6.09 17.31 2.95
C LYS A 65 -5.67 17.85 1.59
N SER A 66 -4.91 17.09 0.80
CA SER A 66 -4.53 17.44 -0.57
C SER A 66 -5.76 17.64 -1.46
N ASP A 67 -6.77 16.77 -1.37
CA ASP A 67 -8.07 16.97 -2.04
C ASP A 67 -8.69 18.34 -1.70
N GLN A 68 -8.76 18.66 -0.41
CA GLN A 68 -9.33 19.93 0.07
C GLN A 68 -8.53 21.13 -0.46
N LEU A 69 -7.20 21.09 -0.37
CA LEU A 69 -6.32 22.18 -0.82
C LEU A 69 -6.38 22.38 -2.34
N TYR A 70 -6.52 21.29 -3.11
CA TYR A 70 -6.72 21.36 -4.56
C TYR A 70 -8.04 22.02 -4.92
N LYS A 71 -9.14 21.64 -4.24
CA LYS A 71 -10.46 22.29 -4.43
C LYS A 71 -10.42 23.79 -4.09
N GLN A 72 -9.59 24.19 -3.13
CA GLN A 72 -9.33 25.59 -2.77
C GLN A 72 -8.36 26.32 -3.72
N LYS A 73 -7.89 25.67 -4.80
CA LYS A 73 -6.94 26.22 -5.79
C LYS A 73 -5.56 26.57 -5.23
N ILE A 74 -5.23 26.03 -4.05
CA ILE A 74 -3.91 26.17 -3.41
C ILE A 74 -2.94 25.20 -4.10
N ILE A 75 -3.32 23.92 -4.22
CA ILE A 75 -2.63 22.97 -5.10
C ILE A 75 -3.16 23.17 -6.53
N ARG A 76 -2.26 23.15 -7.52
CA ARG A 76 -2.57 23.33 -8.95
C ARG A 76 -1.92 22.24 -9.78
N GLY A 77 -2.24 22.18 -11.07
CA GLY A 77 -1.65 21.21 -11.99
C GLY A 77 -2.11 19.78 -11.70
N PHE A 78 -1.18 18.83 -11.67
CA PHE A 78 -1.49 17.42 -11.41
C PHE A 78 -1.48 17.10 -9.92
N CYS A 79 -2.47 16.34 -9.46
CA CYS A 79 -2.51 15.79 -8.11
C CYS A 79 -3.19 14.42 -8.16
N HIS A 80 -2.44 13.37 -7.81
CA HIS A 80 -2.86 11.98 -7.90
C HIS A 80 -2.89 11.37 -6.51
N LEU A 81 -4.08 11.24 -5.93
CA LEU A 81 -4.24 10.84 -4.53
C LEU A 81 -4.06 9.34 -4.34
N TYR A 82 -3.34 8.93 -3.29
CA TYR A 82 -3.01 7.51 -3.06
C TYR A 82 -4.05 6.76 -2.21
N ASP A 83 -5.15 7.39 -1.81
CA ASP A 83 -6.08 6.82 -0.82
C ASP A 83 -6.84 5.57 -1.30
N GLY A 84 -6.85 4.56 -0.45
CA GLY A 84 -7.32 3.20 -0.72
C GLY A 84 -6.21 2.20 -1.02
N GLN A 85 -4.97 2.67 -1.20
CA GLN A 85 -3.81 1.84 -1.54
C GLN A 85 -2.75 1.84 -0.42
N GLU A 86 -3.08 2.34 0.78
CA GLU A 86 -2.11 2.57 1.85
C GLU A 86 -1.37 1.31 2.30
N ALA A 87 -2.05 0.15 2.29
CA ALA A 87 -1.45 -1.14 2.61
C ALA A 87 -0.27 -1.48 1.69
N CYS A 88 -0.24 -0.99 0.45
CA CYS A 88 0.88 -1.20 -0.46
C CYS A 88 2.13 -0.49 0.02
N CYS A 89 2.13 0.84 0.10
CA CYS A 89 3.33 1.57 0.51
C CYS A 89 3.81 1.21 1.92
N VAL A 90 2.90 0.98 2.89
CA VAL A 90 3.27 0.60 4.26
C VAL A 90 3.75 -0.85 4.31
N GLY A 91 3.07 -1.77 3.63
CA GLY A 91 3.45 -3.19 3.57
C GLY A 91 4.80 -3.37 2.88
N LEU A 92 5.03 -2.67 1.77
CA LEU A 92 6.31 -2.67 1.06
C LEU A 92 7.45 -2.15 1.94
N GLU A 93 7.28 -0.97 2.56
CA GLU A 93 8.31 -0.40 3.44
C GLU A 93 8.62 -1.34 4.61
N SER A 94 7.61 -2.02 5.16
CA SER A 94 7.80 -2.98 6.26
C SER A 94 8.49 -4.29 5.86
N GLY A 95 8.59 -4.58 4.56
CA GLY A 95 9.26 -5.77 4.03
C GLY A 95 10.68 -5.53 3.49
N ILE A 96 11.13 -4.28 3.46
CA ILE A 96 12.45 -3.87 2.97
C ILE A 96 13.26 -3.14 4.04
N ASN A 97 14.55 -2.95 3.79
CA ASN A 97 15.43 -2.16 4.64
C ASN A 97 15.47 -0.69 4.18
N PRO A 98 15.80 0.26 5.07
CA PRO A 98 16.00 1.66 4.68
C PRO A 98 17.06 1.86 3.59
N THR A 99 18.03 0.96 3.49
CA THR A 99 19.10 0.96 2.46
C THR A 99 18.63 0.43 1.11
N ASP A 100 17.49 -0.25 1.05
CA ASP A 100 16.91 -0.72 -0.20
C ASP A 100 16.29 0.45 -0.98
N HIS A 101 16.08 0.22 -2.27
CA HIS A 101 15.77 1.24 -3.25
C HIS A 101 14.30 1.11 -3.73
N LEU A 102 13.60 2.25 -3.91
CA LEU A 102 12.19 2.26 -4.36
C LEU A 102 11.86 3.41 -5.32
N ILE A 103 11.16 3.08 -6.41
CA ILE A 103 10.76 4.00 -7.48
C ILE A 103 9.34 3.69 -7.92
N THR A 104 8.54 4.72 -8.07
CA THR A 104 7.16 4.58 -8.52
C THR A 104 6.85 5.67 -9.55
N ALA A 105 5.67 5.59 -10.15
CA ALA A 105 5.17 6.64 -11.02
C ALA A 105 4.75 7.90 -10.21
N TYR A 106 3.90 8.74 -10.79
CA TYR A 106 3.47 10.01 -10.21
C TYR A 106 2.51 9.90 -9.01
N ARG A 107 2.03 8.71 -8.64
CA ARG A 107 1.13 8.52 -7.50
C ARG A 107 1.93 8.18 -6.23
N ALA A 108 2.87 9.07 -5.90
CA ALA A 108 3.97 8.74 -4.99
C ALA A 108 3.82 9.25 -3.56
N HIS A 109 2.80 10.07 -3.23
CA HIS A 109 2.73 10.75 -1.93
C HIS A 109 2.88 9.80 -0.72
N GLY A 110 2.21 8.64 -0.76
CA GLY A 110 2.31 7.61 0.28
C GLY A 110 3.74 7.07 0.42
N TYR A 111 4.36 6.71 -0.70
CA TYR A 111 5.77 6.26 -0.74
C TYR A 111 6.75 7.34 -0.28
N THR A 112 6.54 8.60 -0.68
CA THR A 112 7.37 9.73 -0.23
C THR A 112 7.34 9.86 1.29
N TYR A 113 6.17 9.65 1.91
CA TYR A 113 6.04 9.65 3.36
C TYR A 113 6.70 8.43 4.02
N THR A 114 6.47 7.21 3.51
CA THR A 114 7.07 5.99 4.09
C THR A 114 8.59 5.98 3.97
N ARG A 115 9.14 6.61 2.92
CA ARG A 115 10.58 6.81 2.72
C ARG A 115 11.18 7.96 3.55
N GLY A 116 10.41 8.55 4.46
CA GLY A 116 10.92 9.42 5.53
C GLY A 116 10.72 10.92 5.31
N VAL A 117 10.08 11.36 4.22
CA VAL A 117 9.77 12.78 4.02
C VAL A 117 8.57 13.17 4.87
N SER A 118 8.63 14.31 5.56
CA SER A 118 7.54 14.73 6.44
C SER A 118 6.30 15.18 5.65
N VAL A 119 5.11 15.02 6.24
CA VAL A 119 3.85 15.54 5.67
C VAL A 119 3.95 17.05 5.39
N LYS A 120 4.69 17.79 6.22
CA LYS A 120 4.92 19.23 6.04
C LYS A 120 5.64 19.50 4.72
N GLU A 121 6.73 18.78 4.44
CA GLU A 121 7.51 18.94 3.21
C GLU A 121 6.70 18.52 1.98
N ILE A 122 5.98 17.39 2.06
CA ILE A 122 5.12 16.91 0.97
C ILE A 122 4.03 17.95 0.63
N LEU A 123 3.31 18.47 1.63
CA LEU A 123 2.29 19.49 1.40
C LEU A 123 2.90 20.84 0.96
N ALA A 124 4.10 21.20 1.45
CA ALA A 124 4.79 22.40 1.00
C ALA A 124 5.20 22.31 -0.48
N GLU A 125 5.62 21.14 -0.96
CA GLU A 125 5.90 20.88 -2.37
C GLU A 125 4.61 20.97 -3.20
N LEU A 126 3.54 20.29 -2.79
CA LEU A 126 2.25 20.31 -3.50
C LEU A 126 1.63 21.72 -3.61
N THR A 127 1.89 22.59 -2.63
CA THR A 127 1.41 23.97 -2.62
C THR A 127 2.36 24.96 -3.31
N GLY A 128 3.50 24.49 -3.82
CA GLY A 128 4.49 25.31 -4.52
C GLY A 128 5.24 26.28 -3.60
N MET A 129 5.34 25.98 -2.31
CA MET A 129 6.03 26.81 -1.31
C MET A 129 7.51 26.46 -1.14
N LEU A 130 7.96 25.30 -1.63
CA LEU A 130 9.38 24.95 -1.70
C LEU A 130 9.97 25.43 -3.02
N GLN A 131 11.08 26.17 -2.95
CA GLN A 131 11.73 26.75 -4.14
C GLN A 131 12.71 25.78 -4.81
N PHE A 132 13.04 24.63 -4.19
CA PHE A 132 14.11 23.72 -4.65
C PHE A 132 13.93 22.25 -4.21
N PHE A 133 12.74 21.67 -4.31
CA PHE A 133 12.59 20.21 -4.17
C PHE A 133 11.91 19.62 -5.40
N SER A 134 12.58 19.73 -6.56
CA SER A 134 12.31 18.83 -7.67
C SER A 134 12.80 17.44 -7.26
N LEU A 135 11.99 16.75 -6.48
CA LEU A 135 12.27 15.43 -5.92
C LEU A 135 12.17 14.41 -7.05
N TYR A 136 13.20 14.34 -7.89
CA TYR A 136 13.45 13.19 -8.75
C TYR A 136 13.90 12.04 -7.85
N ILE A 137 12.94 11.31 -7.27
CA ILE A 137 13.24 10.03 -6.63
C ILE A 137 13.33 8.98 -7.73
N ALA A 138 14.54 8.50 -8.00
CA ALA A 138 14.77 7.35 -8.86
C ALA A 138 15.64 6.32 -8.12
N PHE A 139 15.06 5.20 -7.65
CA PHE A 139 15.78 4.10 -6.99
C PHE A 139 15.03 2.75 -7.17
N PHE A 140 15.69 1.67 -7.59
CA PHE A 140 15.07 0.41 -8.08
C PHE A 140 14.25 -0.46 -7.07
N THR A 141 12.94 -0.24 -7.02
CA THR A 141 11.88 -1.27 -7.10
C THR A 141 10.80 -0.64 -7.97
N GLU A 142 10.57 -1.12 -9.20
CA GLU A 142 9.73 -0.40 -10.16
C GLU A 142 8.25 -0.72 -9.91
N ILE A 143 7.57 0.23 -9.27
CA ILE A 143 6.12 0.20 -9.08
C ILE A 143 5.46 0.86 -10.28
N PHE A 144 4.91 0.01 -11.14
CA PHE A 144 4.15 0.43 -12.30
C PHE A 144 2.67 0.53 -11.91
N PRO A 145 2.02 1.71 -12.00
CA PRO A 145 0.58 1.73 -12.19
C PRO A 145 0.26 0.89 -13.43
N TYR A 146 -0.74 0.04 -13.31
CA TYR A 146 -1.07 -1.00 -14.28
C TYR A 146 -0.98 -0.61 -15.78
N PHE A 147 -1.31 0.62 -16.18
CA PHE A 147 -1.20 1.04 -17.59
C PHE A 147 0.24 1.06 -18.14
N LEU A 148 1.26 1.11 -17.28
CA LEU A 148 2.66 1.03 -17.72
C LEU A 148 3.05 -0.39 -18.10
N VAL A 149 2.35 -1.43 -17.63
CA VAL A 149 2.66 -2.87 -17.83
C VAL A 149 2.60 -3.31 -19.32
N PHE A 150 2.10 -2.48 -20.23
CA PHE A 150 2.15 -2.73 -21.69
C PHE A 150 3.20 -1.92 -22.43
N GLN A 151 3.97 -1.07 -21.75
CA GLN A 151 5.04 -0.35 -22.43
C GLN A 151 6.16 -1.31 -22.83
N GLY A 152 6.60 -1.21 -24.09
CA GLY A 152 7.66 -2.06 -24.63
C GLY A 152 8.93 -2.06 -23.78
N GLN A 153 9.30 -0.89 -23.23
CA GLN A 153 10.46 -0.75 -22.35
C GLN A 153 10.42 -1.65 -21.12
N ILE A 154 9.24 -1.99 -20.59
CA ILE A 154 9.15 -2.92 -19.45
C ILE A 154 9.57 -4.32 -19.86
N PHE A 155 9.17 -4.80 -21.05
CA PHE A 155 9.57 -6.11 -21.56
C PHE A 155 11.06 -6.16 -21.91
N GLU A 156 11.61 -5.05 -22.39
CA GLU A 156 13.06 -4.89 -22.58
C GLU A 156 13.80 -4.98 -21.23
N THR A 157 13.30 -4.27 -20.21
CA THR A 157 13.86 -4.31 -18.84
C THR A 157 13.73 -5.70 -18.22
N TYR A 158 12.60 -6.40 -18.40
CA TYR A 158 12.45 -7.79 -17.97
C TYR A 158 13.53 -8.69 -18.57
N ASN A 159 13.74 -8.58 -19.88
CA ASN A 159 14.75 -9.38 -20.57
C ASN A 159 16.16 -9.12 -20.04
N MET A 160 16.55 -7.85 -19.89
CA MET A 160 17.86 -7.49 -19.38
C MET A 160 18.04 -7.89 -17.90
N ALA A 161 17.03 -7.65 -17.06
CA ALA A 161 17.08 -7.99 -15.65
C ALA A 161 17.21 -9.50 -15.42
N ALA A 162 16.47 -10.31 -16.19
CA ALA A 162 16.58 -11.76 -16.12
C ALA A 162 17.94 -12.25 -16.65
N LEU A 163 18.41 -11.71 -17.78
CA LEU A 163 19.70 -12.05 -18.38
C LEU A 163 20.87 -11.79 -17.42
N TRP A 164 20.86 -10.67 -16.72
CA TRP A 164 21.92 -10.26 -15.80
C TRP A 164 21.66 -10.63 -14.34
N LYS A 165 20.57 -11.36 -14.06
CA LYS A 165 20.13 -11.72 -12.70
C LYS A 165 20.13 -10.53 -11.74
N LEU A 166 19.60 -9.39 -12.20
CA LEU A 166 19.55 -8.20 -11.37
C LEU A 166 18.62 -8.42 -10.17
N PRO A 167 18.97 -7.92 -8.97
CA PRO A 167 18.12 -8.00 -7.78
C PRO A 167 16.99 -6.97 -7.88
N CYS A 168 16.01 -7.21 -8.77
CA CYS A 168 14.91 -6.28 -9.04
C CYS A 168 13.56 -6.94 -8.77
N ILE A 169 12.76 -6.31 -7.88
CA ILE A 169 11.36 -6.67 -7.66
C ILE A 169 10.51 -5.75 -8.54
N PHE A 170 9.86 -6.32 -9.55
CA PHE A 170 8.93 -5.61 -10.42
C PHE A 170 7.54 -5.64 -9.82
N ILE A 171 6.96 -4.48 -9.51
CA ILE A 171 5.68 -4.40 -8.80
C ILE A 171 4.63 -3.79 -9.73
N CYS A 172 3.54 -4.52 -9.96
CA CYS A 172 2.37 -3.99 -10.65
C CYS A 172 1.30 -3.61 -9.62
N GLU A 173 1.07 -2.32 -9.44
CA GLU A 173 -0.07 -1.80 -8.68
C GLU A 173 -1.34 -1.85 -9.52
N ASN A 174 -2.08 -2.95 -9.38
CA ASN A 174 -3.31 -3.20 -10.13
C ASN A 174 -4.52 -2.63 -9.39
N ASN A 175 -4.82 -1.35 -9.64
CA ASN A 175 -6.03 -0.67 -9.16
C ASN A 175 -7.23 -0.78 -10.12
N ARG A 176 -7.22 -1.77 -11.02
CA ARG A 176 -8.24 -2.07 -12.07
C ARG A 176 -8.38 -1.08 -13.22
N TYR A 177 -7.84 0.14 -13.13
CA TYR A 177 -8.08 1.20 -14.12
C TYR A 177 -6.82 1.99 -14.50
N GLY A 178 -6.44 1.93 -15.77
CA GLY A 178 -5.47 2.83 -16.39
C GLY A 178 -6.13 4.13 -16.84
N MET A 179 -6.00 5.20 -16.04
CA MET A 179 -6.79 6.43 -16.21
C MET A 179 -8.29 6.12 -16.19
N GLY A 180 -8.96 6.03 -17.35
CA GLY A 180 -10.36 5.64 -17.48
C GLY A 180 -10.59 4.31 -18.21
N THR A 181 -9.54 3.55 -18.53
CA THR A 181 -9.63 2.28 -19.25
C THR A 181 -9.46 1.12 -18.26
N SER A 182 -10.43 0.20 -18.22
CA SER A 182 -10.35 -0.99 -17.35
C SER A 182 -9.30 -1.99 -17.84
N VAL A 183 -8.85 -2.85 -16.93
CA VAL A 183 -7.86 -3.90 -17.22
C VAL A 183 -8.27 -4.81 -18.39
N GLU A 184 -9.54 -5.18 -18.49
CA GLU A 184 -10.06 -6.07 -19.54
C GLU A 184 -10.07 -5.41 -20.92
N ARG A 185 -10.11 -4.08 -20.95
CA ARG A 185 -10.10 -3.30 -22.20
C ARG A 185 -8.69 -2.94 -22.66
N ALA A 186 -7.73 -2.94 -21.74
CA ALA A 186 -6.34 -2.58 -22.00
C ALA A 186 -5.42 -3.80 -22.19
N ALA A 187 -5.70 -4.92 -21.52
CA ALA A 187 -4.92 -6.14 -21.61
C ALA A 187 -5.61 -7.24 -22.42
N ALA A 188 -4.84 -7.94 -23.24
CA ALA A 188 -5.25 -9.27 -23.71
C ALA A 188 -5.21 -10.33 -22.59
N SER A 189 -4.30 -10.18 -21.62
CA SER A 189 -4.20 -11.02 -20.43
C SER A 189 -4.07 -10.15 -19.18
N THR A 190 -4.98 -10.35 -18.22
CA THR A 190 -5.07 -9.58 -16.98
C THR A 190 -4.32 -10.22 -15.80
N ASP A 191 -3.58 -11.31 -16.03
CA ASP A 191 -2.67 -11.92 -15.06
C ASP A 191 -1.32 -11.18 -15.10
N TYR A 192 -1.18 -10.05 -14.39
CA TYR A 192 0.03 -9.22 -14.48
C TYR A 192 1.27 -9.88 -13.92
N TYR A 193 1.12 -10.64 -12.83
CA TYR A 193 2.20 -11.44 -12.25
C TYR A 193 2.82 -12.48 -13.21
N LYS A 194 2.15 -12.82 -14.33
CA LYS A 194 2.65 -13.73 -15.36
C LYS A 194 3.30 -13.03 -16.57
N ARG A 195 3.23 -11.70 -16.65
CA ARG A 195 3.66 -10.95 -17.85
C ARG A 195 5.17 -10.96 -18.06
N GLY A 196 5.94 -11.24 -17.00
CA GLY A 196 7.37 -11.48 -17.11
C GLY A 196 7.76 -12.78 -17.84
N ASP A 197 6.79 -13.63 -18.18
CA ASP A 197 6.95 -14.93 -18.84
C ASP A 197 7.98 -15.86 -18.17
N TYR A 198 9.26 -15.68 -18.48
CA TYR A 198 10.38 -16.40 -17.86
C TYR A 198 10.76 -15.89 -16.46
N ILE A 199 10.34 -14.68 -16.09
CA ILE A 199 10.51 -14.15 -14.72
C ILE A 199 9.44 -14.77 -13.80
N PRO A 200 9.82 -15.32 -12.63
CA PRO A 200 8.85 -15.81 -11.65
C PRO A 200 7.99 -14.68 -11.10
N GLY A 201 6.77 -14.97 -10.67
CA GLY A 201 5.92 -13.94 -10.08
C GLY A 201 4.85 -14.44 -9.14
N LEU A 202 4.29 -13.51 -8.36
CA LEU A 202 3.24 -13.77 -7.40
C LEU A 202 2.16 -12.68 -7.43
N ARG A 203 0.92 -13.05 -7.16
CA ARG A 203 -0.22 -12.13 -7.01
C ARG A 203 -0.66 -12.06 -5.56
N VAL A 204 -0.76 -10.84 -5.05
CA VAL A 204 -0.93 -10.53 -3.62
C VAL A 204 -2.20 -9.71 -3.42
N ASP A 205 -2.89 -9.94 -2.32
CA ASP A 205 -3.93 -9.03 -1.84
C ASP A 205 -3.30 -7.72 -1.36
N GLY A 206 -3.36 -6.69 -2.19
CA GLY A 206 -2.76 -5.39 -1.89
C GLY A 206 -3.58 -4.55 -0.92
N MET A 207 -4.78 -5.00 -0.52
CA MET A 207 -5.61 -4.33 0.48
C MET A 207 -5.26 -4.77 1.91
N ASP A 208 -4.47 -5.84 2.06
CA ASP A 208 -4.01 -6.37 3.34
C ASP A 208 -2.52 -6.09 3.56
N VAL A 209 -2.21 -5.23 4.52
CA VAL A 209 -0.84 -4.84 4.85
C VAL A 209 0.06 -6.01 5.24
N LEU A 210 -0.48 -7.06 5.86
CA LEU A 210 0.30 -8.26 6.23
C LEU A 210 0.58 -9.14 5.01
N CYS A 211 -0.40 -9.29 4.10
CA CYS A 211 -0.17 -9.98 2.82
C CYS A 211 0.95 -9.29 2.02
N VAL A 212 0.89 -7.96 1.91
CA VAL A 212 1.93 -7.17 1.21
C VAL A 212 3.28 -7.32 1.91
N ARG A 213 3.34 -7.19 3.25
CA ARG A 213 4.59 -7.33 4.01
C ARG A 213 5.26 -8.68 3.78
N GLU A 214 4.53 -9.78 3.95
CA GLU A 214 5.11 -11.12 3.82
C GLU A 214 5.52 -11.44 2.37
N ALA A 215 4.71 -11.03 1.39
CA ALA A 215 5.08 -11.15 -0.03
C ALA A 215 6.33 -10.33 -0.37
N THR A 216 6.48 -9.15 0.23
CA THR A 216 7.64 -8.28 0.03
C THR A 216 8.91 -8.87 0.64
N LYS A 217 8.83 -9.38 1.88
CA LYS A 217 9.96 -10.08 2.52
C LYS A 217 10.43 -11.25 1.65
N PHE A 218 9.48 -12.08 1.21
CA PHE A 218 9.75 -13.20 0.30
C PHE A 218 10.44 -12.76 -1.00
N ALA A 219 9.91 -11.73 -1.68
CA ALA A 219 10.47 -11.22 -2.93
C ALA A 219 11.86 -10.58 -2.72
N ALA A 220 12.06 -9.87 -1.62
CA ALA A 220 13.34 -9.28 -1.27
C ALA A 220 14.40 -10.36 -1.00
N ASP A 221 14.06 -11.40 -0.26
CA ASP A 221 14.97 -12.51 0.01
C ASP A 221 15.28 -13.32 -1.27
N HIS A 222 14.29 -13.50 -2.16
CA HIS A 222 14.52 -14.05 -3.49
C HIS A 222 15.60 -13.26 -4.25
N CYS A 223 15.47 -11.94 -4.36
CA CYS A 223 16.44 -11.10 -5.04
C CYS A 223 17.81 -11.08 -4.34
N ARG A 224 17.84 -10.95 -3.00
CA ARG A 224 19.08 -10.94 -2.21
C ARG A 224 19.84 -12.26 -2.28
N SER A 225 19.15 -13.38 -2.47
CA SER A 225 19.78 -14.70 -2.68
C SER A 225 20.44 -14.87 -4.06
N GLY A 226 20.32 -13.90 -4.97
CA GLY A 226 20.91 -13.93 -6.30
C GLY A 226 20.13 -14.77 -7.32
N LYS A 227 18.87 -15.14 -7.01
CA LYS A 227 17.97 -15.85 -7.94
C LYS A 227 17.53 -14.97 -9.12
N GLY A 228 17.74 -13.65 -9.03
CA GLY A 228 17.45 -12.68 -10.08
C GLY A 228 16.16 -11.89 -9.80
N PRO A 229 15.48 -11.38 -10.85
CA PRO A 229 14.29 -10.58 -10.67
C PRO A 229 13.04 -11.43 -10.37
N ILE A 230 12.04 -10.78 -9.78
CA ILE A 230 10.73 -11.38 -9.49
C ILE A 230 9.60 -10.37 -9.75
N LEU A 231 8.44 -10.83 -10.21
CA LEU A 231 7.24 -10.02 -10.38
C LEU A 231 6.29 -10.13 -9.19
N MET A 232 5.70 -9.02 -8.77
CA MET A 232 4.67 -8.98 -7.76
C MET A 232 3.49 -8.12 -8.23
N GLU A 233 2.32 -8.73 -8.39
CA GLU A 233 1.07 -8.00 -8.66
C GLU A 233 0.34 -7.71 -7.34
N LEU A 234 0.22 -6.44 -6.98
CA LEU A 234 -0.57 -6.00 -5.84
C LEU A 234 -1.98 -5.64 -6.30
N GLN A 235 -2.96 -6.43 -5.89
CA GLN A 235 -4.36 -6.18 -6.20
C GLN A 235 -4.93 -5.14 -5.24
N ILE A 236 -5.15 -3.94 -5.73
CA ILE A 236 -5.55 -2.79 -4.92
C ILE A 236 -6.75 -2.05 -5.50
N TYR A 237 -7.13 -0.96 -4.83
CA TYR A 237 -8.15 -0.06 -5.32
C TYR A 237 -7.88 1.39 -4.94
N ARG A 238 -8.05 2.31 -5.90
CA ARG A 238 -8.00 3.76 -5.64
C ARG A 238 -9.40 4.31 -5.45
N TYR A 239 -9.64 5.03 -4.37
CA TYR A 239 -10.96 5.59 -4.10
C TYR A 239 -11.25 6.82 -4.96
N HIS A 240 -10.30 7.75 -5.07
CA HIS A 240 -10.42 8.89 -5.97
C HIS A 240 -10.26 8.46 -7.44
N GLY A 241 -10.68 9.36 -8.35
CA GLY A 241 -10.44 9.26 -9.78
C GLY A 241 -8.94 9.22 -10.13
N HIS A 242 -8.62 9.24 -11.42
CA HIS A 242 -7.23 9.11 -11.86
C HIS A 242 -6.38 10.21 -11.24
N SER A 243 -6.85 11.45 -11.33
CA SER A 243 -6.30 12.64 -10.71
C SER A 243 -7.44 13.52 -10.21
N MET A 244 -7.12 14.65 -9.59
CA MET A 244 -8.11 15.64 -9.16
C MET A 244 -8.96 16.24 -10.30
N SER A 245 -8.56 16.12 -11.57
CA SER A 245 -9.37 16.55 -12.72
C SER A 245 -10.33 15.48 -13.24
N ASP A 246 -10.21 14.24 -12.75
CA ASP A 246 -11.05 13.11 -13.14
C ASP A 246 -11.99 12.72 -11.99
N PRO A 247 -13.32 12.92 -12.13
CA PRO A 247 -14.28 12.49 -11.12
C PRO A 247 -14.35 10.98 -10.90
N GLY A 248 -13.88 10.17 -11.86
CA GLY A 248 -13.80 8.71 -11.73
C GLY A 248 -15.12 7.96 -11.72
N VAL A 249 -16.20 8.57 -12.25
CA VAL A 249 -17.56 7.98 -12.32
C VAL A 249 -18.05 7.71 -13.74
N SER A 250 -17.28 8.07 -14.76
CA SER A 250 -17.63 7.82 -16.18
C SER A 250 -17.28 6.41 -16.64
N TYR A 251 -16.41 5.70 -15.93
CA TYR A 251 -15.89 4.38 -16.29
C TYR A 251 -16.02 3.33 -15.19
N ARG A 252 -16.65 3.69 -14.06
CA ARG A 252 -16.97 2.81 -12.93
C ARG A 252 -18.11 3.43 -12.12
N ILE A 253 -18.85 2.60 -11.38
CA ILE A 253 -20.03 3.02 -10.61
C ILE A 253 -19.65 3.37 -9.17
N ARG A 254 -20.44 4.21 -8.51
CA ARG A 254 -20.16 4.65 -7.12
C ARG A 254 -20.30 3.51 -6.13
N GLU A 255 -21.20 2.58 -6.41
CA GLU A 255 -21.50 1.40 -5.63
C GLU A 255 -20.27 0.49 -5.53
N GLU A 256 -19.51 0.34 -6.62
CA GLU A 256 -18.26 -0.44 -6.64
C GLU A 256 -17.23 0.16 -5.66
N ILE A 257 -17.06 1.49 -5.68
CA ILE A 257 -16.13 2.19 -4.78
C ILE A 257 -16.56 2.03 -3.32
N GLN A 258 -17.87 2.16 -3.05
CA GLN A 258 -18.44 1.99 -1.71
C GLN A 258 -18.33 0.55 -1.21
N GLU A 259 -18.52 -0.43 -2.10
CA GLU A 259 -18.38 -1.84 -1.77
C GLU A 259 -16.94 -2.16 -1.38
N VAL A 260 -15.95 -1.72 -2.17
CA VAL A 260 -14.54 -1.95 -1.85
C VAL A 260 -14.16 -1.25 -0.54
N ARG A 261 -14.59 0.00 -0.34
CA ARG A 261 -14.30 0.75 0.90
C ARG A 261 -14.96 0.12 2.13
N SER A 262 -16.16 -0.43 2.02
CA SER A 262 -16.86 -1.03 3.17
C SER A 262 -16.35 -2.43 3.52
N LYS A 263 -15.90 -3.20 2.53
CA LYS A 263 -15.46 -4.59 2.72
C LYS A 263 -13.96 -4.77 2.90
N SER A 264 -13.14 -3.89 2.31
CA SER A 264 -11.72 -4.14 2.14
C SER A 264 -10.85 -2.91 2.38
N ASP A 265 -11.34 -1.89 3.10
CA ASP A 265 -10.49 -0.74 3.42
C ASP A 265 -9.28 -1.17 4.28
N PRO A 266 -8.03 -0.86 3.86
CA PRO A 266 -6.83 -1.44 4.46
C PRO A 266 -6.63 -1.04 5.93
N ILE A 267 -7.06 0.17 6.27
CA ILE A 267 -7.01 0.71 7.63
C ILE A 267 -8.04 0.01 8.52
N THR A 268 -9.24 -0.22 8.00
CA THR A 268 -10.33 -0.89 8.71
C THR A 268 -9.97 -2.36 8.94
N LEU A 269 -9.44 -3.05 7.93
CA LEU A 269 -8.95 -4.43 8.04
C LEU A 269 -7.89 -4.59 9.15
N LEU A 270 -6.88 -3.70 9.18
CA LEU A 270 -5.87 -3.73 10.25
C LEU A 270 -6.48 -3.41 11.62
N LYS A 271 -7.35 -2.39 11.69
CA LYS A 271 -8.02 -2.00 12.94
C LYS A 271 -8.80 -3.18 13.53
N ASP A 272 -9.61 -3.85 12.73
CA ASP A 272 -10.42 -4.98 13.18
C ASP A 272 -9.54 -6.14 13.65
N ARG A 273 -8.45 -6.44 12.93
CA ARG A 273 -7.46 -7.44 13.37
C ARG A 273 -6.87 -7.11 14.73
N MET A 274 -6.46 -5.85 14.94
CA MET A 274 -5.86 -5.43 16.21
C MET A 274 -6.85 -5.47 17.38
N LEU A 275 -8.09 -5.01 17.16
CA LEU A 275 -9.13 -5.00 18.19
C LEU A 275 -9.57 -6.42 18.58
N ASN A 276 -9.80 -7.28 17.59
CA ASN A 276 -10.28 -8.65 17.82
C ASN A 276 -9.24 -9.55 18.50
N ASN A 277 -7.95 -9.19 18.42
CA ASN A 277 -6.85 -9.98 19.00
C ASN A 277 -6.20 -9.30 20.21
N ASN A 278 -6.91 -8.35 20.85
CA ASN A 278 -6.43 -7.64 22.05
C ASN A 278 -5.04 -7.00 21.87
N LEU A 279 -4.69 -6.58 20.65
CA LEU A 279 -3.44 -5.86 20.37
C LEU A 279 -3.59 -4.36 20.62
N SER A 280 -4.82 -3.83 20.63
CA SER A 280 -5.13 -2.42 20.91
C SER A 280 -6.60 -2.26 21.29
N ASN A 281 -7.00 -1.04 21.67
CA ASN A 281 -8.39 -0.68 21.93
C ASN A 281 -8.86 0.45 20.98
N VAL A 282 -10.16 0.76 21.01
CA VAL A 282 -10.76 1.76 20.12
C VAL A 282 -10.32 3.20 20.45
N GLU A 283 -9.93 3.47 21.69
CA GLU A 283 -9.48 4.81 22.11
C GLU A 283 -8.04 5.12 21.67
N GLU A 284 -7.23 4.08 21.48
CA GLU A 284 -5.83 4.19 21.05
C GLU A 284 -5.66 4.27 19.52
N LEU A 285 -6.64 3.78 18.74
CA LEU A 285 -6.64 3.75 17.26
C LEU A 285 -7.49 4.86 16.62
#